data_AF-A0A1X0QRY6-F1
#
_entry.id   AF-A0A1X0QRY6-F1
#
_cell.length_a   1.000
_cell.length_b   1.000
_cell.length_c   1.000
_cell.angle_alpha   90.00
_cell.angle_beta   90.00
_cell.angle_gamma   90.00
#
_symmetry.space_group_name_H-M   'P 1'
#
loop_
_entity.id
_entity.type
_entity.pdbx_description
1 polymer ?
#
loop_
_entity_poly.entity_id
_entity_poly.type
_entity_poly.pdbx_seq_one_letter_code
_entity_poly.pdbx_strand_id
1 'polypeptide(L)'
;RKAKRPTKQPHELLTEEQKRANHIASEQKRRANIRIGFEQLVDIVPTLSDGHKSEAMILQKSVEYLRHLVEVKTNLKETARQLQLKLGE
;
A
#
# COMPACT_ATOMS: atom_id res chain seq x y z
N ARG A 1 -13.43 -56.32 -13.76
CA ARG A 1 -13.69 -55.14 -14.62
C ARG A 1 -13.62 -53.88 -13.75
N LYS A 2 -12.55 -53.08 -13.81
CA LYS A 2 -12.42 -51.85 -13.00
C LYS A 2 -12.98 -50.66 -13.79
N ALA A 3 -13.89 -49.91 -13.17
CA ALA A 3 -14.54 -48.75 -13.77
C ALA A 3 -13.53 -47.62 -14.04
N LYS A 4 -13.58 -47.05 -15.24
CA LYS A 4 -12.72 -45.96 -15.72
C LYS A 4 -13.14 -44.66 -15.00
N ARG A 5 -12.22 -43.99 -14.30
CA ARG A 5 -12.46 -42.66 -13.70
C ARG A 5 -12.85 -41.66 -14.80
N PRO A 6 -13.81 -40.74 -14.57
CA PRO A 6 -14.15 -39.72 -15.55
C PRO A 6 -12.95 -38.80 -15.74
N THR A 7 -12.45 -38.75 -16.98
CA THR A 7 -11.44 -37.78 -17.41
C THR A 7 -12.03 -36.39 -17.28
N LYS A 8 -11.39 -35.53 -16.48
CA LYS A 8 -11.75 -34.10 -16.39
C LYS A 8 -11.77 -33.54 -17.82
N GLN A 9 -12.89 -32.92 -18.20
CA GLN A 9 -13.03 -32.29 -19.50
C GLN A 9 -11.90 -31.26 -19.69
N PRO A 10 -11.31 -31.17 -20.90
CA PRO A 10 -10.29 -30.17 -21.17
C PRO A 10 -10.88 -28.80 -20.86
N HIS A 11 -10.19 -28.04 -20.01
CA HIS A 11 -10.58 -26.69 -19.58
C HIS A 11 -11.06 -25.89 -20.78
N GLU A 12 -12.37 -25.61 -20.87
CA GLU A 12 -12.89 -24.70 -21.89
C GLU A 12 -12.12 -23.38 -21.75
N LEU A 13 -11.42 -23.00 -22.81
CA LEU A 13 -10.75 -21.71 -22.86
C LEU A 13 -11.83 -20.64 -22.66
N LEU A 14 -11.59 -19.69 -21.75
CA LEU A 14 -12.51 -18.58 -21.50
C LEU A 14 -12.91 -17.94 -22.84
N THR A 15 -14.21 -17.69 -23.03
CA THR A 15 -14.69 -16.95 -24.21
C THR A 15 -14.06 -15.55 -24.23
N GLU A 16 -13.95 -14.92 -25.41
CA GLU A 16 -13.40 -13.57 -25.50
C GLU A 16 -14.19 -12.56 -24.65
N GLU A 17 -15.49 -12.77 -24.52
CA GLU A 17 -16.36 -12.00 -23.61
C GLU A 17 -16.02 -12.22 -22.14
N GLN A 18 -15.80 -13.49 -21.73
CA GLN A 18 -15.37 -13.81 -20.37
C GLN A 18 -13.97 -13.27 -20.06
N LYS A 19 -13.03 -13.31 -21.01
CA LYS A 19 -11.70 -12.70 -20.86
C LYS A 19 -11.81 -11.19 -20.68
N ARG A 20 -12.63 -10.51 -21.51
CA ARG A 20 -12.87 -9.06 -21.40
C ARG A 20 -13.49 -8.70 -20.05
N ALA A 21 -14.51 -9.44 -19.60
CA ALA A 21 -15.16 -9.22 -18.31
C ALA A 21 -14.18 -9.40 -17.14
N ASN A 22 -13.39 -10.48 -17.14
CA ASN A 22 -12.37 -10.73 -16.13
C ASN A 22 -11.28 -9.65 -16.12
N HIS A 23 -10.85 -9.18 -17.29
CA HIS A 23 -9.88 -8.09 -17.40
C HIS A 23 -10.42 -6.79 -16.77
N ILE A 24 -11.66 -6.41 -17.07
CA ILE A 24 -12.31 -5.22 -16.48
C ILE A 24 -12.41 -5.36 -14.95
N ALA A 25 -12.88 -6.51 -14.45
CA ALA A 25 -13.03 -6.76 -13.02
C ALA A 25 -11.67 -6.74 -12.29
N SER A 26 -10.64 -7.36 -12.89
CA SER A 26 -9.27 -7.34 -12.36
C SER A 26 -8.73 -5.92 -12.28
N GLU A 27 -8.94 -5.10 -13.31
CA GLU A 27 -8.50 -3.72 -13.34
C GLU A 27 -9.25 -2.83 -12.33
N GLN A 28 -10.55 -3.01 -12.19
CA GLN A 28 -11.33 -2.33 -11.15
C GLN A 28 -10.81 -2.64 -9.75
N LYS A 29 -10.53 -3.92 -9.47
CA LYS A 29 -9.93 -4.35 -8.20
C LYS A 29 -8.54 -3.74 -8.01
N ARG A 30 -7.70 -3.72 -9.05
CA ARG A 30 -6.36 -3.10 -9.01
C ARG A 30 -6.46 -1.62 -8.65
N ARG A 31 -7.36 -0.87 -9.30
CA ARG A 31 -7.58 0.56 -9.05
C ARG A 31 -8.15 0.82 -7.65
N ALA A 32 -9.09 0.00 -7.18
CA ALA A 32 -9.63 0.11 -5.83
C ALA A 32 -8.52 -0.08 -4.77
N ASN A 33 -7.65 -1.07 -4.94
CA ASN A 33 -6.52 -1.30 -4.04
C ASN A 33 -5.54 -0.11 -4.02
N ILE A 34 -5.24 0.47 -5.18
CA ILE A 34 -4.37 1.66 -5.26
C ILE A 34 -5.02 2.83 -4.50
N ARG A 35 -6.33 3.04 -4.68
CA ARG A 35 -7.05 4.11 -3.99
C ARG A 35 -7.03 3.95 -2.47
N ILE A 36 -7.25 2.73 -1.97
CA ILE A 36 -7.14 2.44 -0.53
C ILE A 36 -5.74 2.79 0.00
N GLY A 37 -4.68 2.50 -0.77
CA GLY A 37 -3.32 2.89 -0.41
C GLY A 37 -3.14 4.41 -0.30
N PHE A 38 -3.75 5.19 -1.19
CA PHE A 38 -3.75 6.65 -1.10
C PHE A 38 -4.54 7.17 0.11
N GLU A 39 -5.69 6.56 0.42
CA GLU A 39 -6.49 6.91 1.60
C GLU A 39 -5.70 6.66 2.90
N GLN A 40 -4.95 5.56 2.98
CA GLN A 40 -4.05 5.28 4.10
C GLN A 40 -2.91 6.30 4.21
N LEU A 41 -2.32 6.73 3.09
CA LEU A 41 -1.30 7.77 3.11
C LEU A 41 -1.84 9.10 3.62
N VAL A 42 -3.08 9.46 3.26
CA VAL A 42 -3.74 10.68 3.74
C VAL A 42 -3.96 10.63 5.25
N ASP A 43 -4.36 9.48 5.80
CA ASP A 43 -4.60 9.30 7.22
C ASP A 43 -3.31 9.39 8.07
N ILE A 44 -2.21 8.80 7.58
CA ILE A 44 -0.94 8.73 8.33
C ILE A 44 -0.14 10.03 8.27
N VAL A 45 -0.27 10.81 7.19
CA VAL A 45 0.52 12.02 6.97
C VAL A 45 -0.24 13.24 7.51
N PRO A 46 0.19 13.89 8.61
CA PRO A 46 -0.61 14.93 9.27
C PRO A 46 -0.94 16.13 8.38
N THR A 47 -0.05 16.45 7.44
CA THR A 47 -0.22 17.57 6.49
C THR A 47 -1.24 17.28 5.38
N LEU A 48 -1.72 16.03 5.27
CA LEU A 48 -2.69 15.60 4.27
C LEU A 48 -4.15 15.62 4.76
N SER A 49 -4.40 15.76 6.06
CA SER A 49 -5.73 15.72 6.71
C SER A 49 -6.79 16.67 6.14
N ASP A 50 -6.41 17.90 5.77
CA ASP A 50 -7.40 18.88 5.25
C ASP A 50 -7.50 18.86 3.71
N GLY A 51 -8.60 18.30 3.20
CA GLY A 51 -9.10 18.52 1.84
C GLY A 51 -8.70 17.50 0.76
N HIS A 52 -9.35 17.62 -0.40
CA HIS A 52 -9.04 16.81 -1.59
C HIS A 52 -7.70 17.22 -2.19
N LYS A 53 -6.73 16.29 -2.20
CA LYS A 53 -5.38 16.51 -2.72
C LYS A 53 -5.13 15.58 -3.91
N SER A 54 -4.35 16.06 -4.88
CA SER A 54 -3.97 15.23 -6.03
C SER A 54 -3.06 14.08 -5.59
N GLU A 55 -3.10 12.96 -6.32
CA GLU A 55 -2.24 11.79 -6.06
C GLU A 55 -0.75 12.19 -6.02
N ALA A 56 -0.32 13.09 -6.90
CA ALA A 56 1.05 13.62 -6.93
C ALA A 56 1.41 14.37 -5.64
N MET A 57 0.51 15.22 -5.13
CA MET A 57 0.72 15.93 -3.86
C MET A 57 0.77 14.97 -2.66
N ILE A 58 -0.08 13.95 -2.64
CA ILE A 58 -0.07 12.93 -1.57
C ILE A 58 1.30 12.25 -1.52
N LEU A 59 1.83 11.80 -2.66
CA LEU A 59 3.16 11.18 -2.73
C LEU A 59 4.26 12.15 -2.29
N GLN A 60 4.22 13.40 -2.76
CA GLN A 60 5.22 14.41 -2.40
C GLN A 60 5.25 14.67 -0.89
N LYS A 61 4.08 14.89 -0.27
CA LYS A 61 3.97 15.13 1.18
C LYS A 61 4.31 13.91 2.01
N SER A 62 4.02 12.71 1.50
CA SER A 62 4.45 11.46 2.15
C SER A 62 5.97 11.36 2.22
N VAL A 63 6.68 11.70 1.14
CA VAL A 63 8.16 11.71 1.12
C VAL A 63 8.73 12.77 2.06
N GLU A 64 8.14 13.96 2.06
CA GLU A 64 8.53 15.05 2.98
C GLU A 64 8.38 14.62 4.44
N TYR A 65 7.25 14.00 4.78
CA TYR A 65 6.99 13.51 6.14
C TYR A 65 7.94 12.37 6.54
N LEU A 66 8.26 11.44 5.63
CA LEU A 66 9.25 10.40 5.90
C LEU A 66 10.64 10.98 6.23
N ARG A 67 11.08 12.01 5.51
CA ARG A 67 12.34 12.71 5.81
C ARG A 67 12.31 13.35 7.19
N HIS A 68 11.21 14.03 7.53
CA HIS A 68 11.01 14.62 8.85
C HIS A 68 11.06 13.56 9.97
N LEU A 69 10.39 12.42 9.81
CA LEU A 69 10.43 11.34 10.79
C LEU A 69 11.84 10.77 11.00
N VAL A 70 12.64 10.66 9.94
CA VAL A 70 14.04 10.22 10.05
C VAL A 70 14.86 11.21 10.87
N GLU A 71 14.69 12.51 10.65
CA GLU A 71 15.36 13.58 11.39
C GLU A 71 14.93 13.61 12.87
N VAL A 72 13.63 13.53 13.14
CA VAL A 72 13.10 13.47 14.52
C VAL A 72 13.65 12.25 15.25
N LYS A 73 13.69 11.09 14.60
CA LYS A 73 14.28 9.87 15.17
C LYS A 73 15.76 10.04 15.50
N THR A 74 16.56 10.68 14.64
CA THR A 74 17.98 10.92 14.92
C THR A 74 18.16 11.88 16.09
N ASN A 75 17.37 12.94 16.15
CA ASN A 75 17.45 13.94 17.22
C ASN A 75 17.03 13.34 18.58
N LEU A 76 15.97 12.53 18.60
CA LEU A 76 15.55 11.81 19.81
C LEU A 76 16.61 10.83 20.31
N LYS A 77 17.27 10.10 19.40
CA LYS A 77 18.37 9.20 19.78
C LYS A 77 19.54 9.95 20.39
N GLU A 78 19.92 11.10 19.82
CA GLU A 78 21.00 11.91 20.37
C GLU A 78 20.60 12.49 21.73
N THR A 79 19.39 13.00 21.87
CA THR A 79 18.86 13.51 23.15
C THR A 79 18.85 12.42 24.23
N ALA A 80 18.41 11.21 23.88
CA ALA A 80 18.43 10.07 24.79
C ALA A 80 19.86 9.71 25.24
N ARG A 81 20.82 9.72 24.31
CA ARG A 81 22.24 9.49 24.62
C ARG A 81 22.80 10.56 25.57
N GLN A 82 22.50 11.83 25.30
CA GLN A 82 22.94 12.94 26.15
C GLN A 82 22.36 12.85 27.57
N LEU A 83 21.08 12.50 27.68
CA LEU A 83 20.43 12.29 28.98
C LEU A 83 21.04 11.10 29.73
N GLN A 84 21.34 10.00 29.02
CA GLN A 84 21.98 8.83 29.61
C GLN A 84 23.39 9.16 30.16
N LEU A 85 24.14 10.02 29.47
CA LEU A 85 25.44 10.51 29.97
C LEU A 85 25.26 11.35 31.23
N LYS A 86 24.32 12.30 31.23
CA LYS A 86 24.04 13.18 32.38
C LYS A 86 23.50 12.47 33.62
N LEU A 87 22.83 11.33 33.46
CA LEU A 87 22.31 10.50 34.54
C LEU A 87 23.33 9.46 35.03
N GLY A 88 24.41 9.24 34.27
CA GLY A 88 25.50 8.31 34.59
C GLY A 88 26.72 8.97 35.24
N GLU A 89 26.71 10.30 35.39
CA GLU A 89 27.56 11.11 36.27
C GLU A 89 26.80 11.48 37.54
#